data_AF-A0AAV0PQP8-F1
#
_entry.id   AF-A0AAV0PQP8-F1
#
_cell.length_a   1.000
_cell.length_b   1.000
_cell.length_c   1.000
_cell.angle_alpha   90.00
_cell.angle_beta   90.00
_cell.angle_gamma   90.00
#
_symmetry.space_group_name_H-M   'P 1'
#
loop_
_entity.id
_entity.type
_entity.pdbx_description
1 polymer ?
#
loop_
_entity_poly.entity_id
_entity_poly.type
_entity_poly.pdbx_seq_one_letter_code
_entity_poly.pdbx_strand_id
1 'polypeptide(L)'
;QDKKCTYINYPLTTTIVVLRSLTDFVYLLNILLRFRLAYLDPESTELGAGELVKHPKKIAKNYMRGWFLIDLLNAPPLPQIIVLLVLPGELGSSGANYAKNLLRTAVVVQYVPRLWRFLPLVIGRAESGFTFQTAWANLVINFLTFVLSGHVMGACWYLFGLQVIT
;
A
#
# COMPACT_ATOMS: atom_id res chain seq x y z
N GLN A 1 -15.58 17.37 -32.99
CA GLN A 1 -15.22 18.18 -31.81
C GLN A 1 -15.37 17.27 -30.60
N ASP A 2 -14.27 16.71 -30.12
CA ASP A 2 -14.29 15.69 -29.06
C ASP A 2 -14.68 16.34 -27.74
N LYS A 3 -15.93 16.18 -27.33
CA LYS A 3 -16.40 16.60 -26.00
C LYS A 3 -15.84 15.62 -24.97
N LYS A 4 -14.60 15.87 -24.50
CA LYS A 4 -14.05 15.15 -23.35
C LYS A 4 -14.86 15.54 -22.12
N CYS A 5 -15.68 14.61 -21.62
CA CYS A 5 -16.51 14.77 -20.41
C CYS A 5 -15.70 14.69 -19.10
N THR A 6 -14.37 14.67 -19.17
CA THR A 6 -13.48 14.58 -18.01
C THR A 6 -12.69 15.88 -17.89
N TYR A 7 -13.05 16.70 -16.90
CA TYR A 7 -12.28 17.90 -16.54
C TYR A 7 -11.43 17.61 -15.31
N ILE A 8 -10.20 18.14 -15.29
CA ILE A 8 -9.30 18.00 -14.14
C ILE A 8 -9.70 19.06 -13.11
N ASN A 9 -10.17 18.59 -11.95
CA ASN A 9 -10.44 19.47 -10.82
C ASN A 9 -9.11 19.74 -10.09
N TYR A 10 -8.55 20.93 -10.30
CA TYR A 10 -7.29 21.36 -9.70
C TYR A 10 -7.28 21.33 -8.17
N PRO A 11 -8.26 21.90 -7.42
CA PRO A 11 -8.23 21.83 -5.96
C PRO A 11 -8.31 20.40 -5.42
N LEU A 12 -9.09 19.52 -6.06
CA LEU A 12 -9.12 18.10 -5.72
C LEU A 12 -7.77 17.42 -5.99
N THR A 13 -7.16 17.71 -7.14
CA THR A 13 -5.85 17.17 -7.53
C THR A 13 -4.77 17.57 -6.53
N THR A 14 -4.70 18.86 -6.16
CA THR A 14 -3.76 19.36 -5.15
C THR A 14 -3.97 18.66 -3.80
N THR A 15 -5.22 18.51 -3.37
CA THR A 15 -5.55 17.82 -2.11
C THR A 15 -5.06 16.37 -2.12
N ILE A 16 -5.32 15.64 -3.20
CA ILE A 16 -4.86 14.25 -3.38
C ILE A 16 -3.33 14.18 -3.33
N VAL A 17 -2.64 15.11 -4.00
CA VAL A 17 -1.16 15.16 -3.99
C VAL A 17 -0.62 15.39 -2.58
N VAL A 18 -1.17 16.36 -1.84
CA VAL A 18 -0.75 16.66 -0.46
C VAL A 18 -0.97 15.46 0.46
N LEU A 19 -2.16 14.88 0.46
CA LEU A 19 -2.48 13.70 1.26
C LEU A 19 -1.55 12.52 0.93
N ARG A 20 -1.20 12.38 -0.35
CA ARG A 20 -0.31 11.33 -0.80
C ARG A 20 1.12 11.55 -0.31
N SER A 21 1.65 12.76 -0.43
CA SER A 21 2.98 13.12 0.08
C SER A 21 3.09 12.88 1.60
N LEU A 22 2.06 13.24 2.37
CA LEU A 22 2.01 12.97 3.80
C LEU A 22 2.04 11.46 4.09
N THR A 23 1.26 10.68 3.34
CA THR A 23 1.21 9.23 3.50
C THR A 23 2.56 8.59 3.18
N ASP A 24 3.20 8.99 2.08
CA ASP A 24 4.51 8.47 1.68
C ASP A 24 5.58 8.80 2.74
N PHE A 25 5.54 10.00 3.34
CA PHE A 25 6.40 10.36 4.47
C PHE A 25 6.19 9.47 5.69
N VAL A 26 4.94 9.19 6.06
CA VAL A 26 4.62 8.26 7.17
C VAL A 26 5.15 6.85 6.88
N TYR A 27 5.06 6.38 5.63
CA TYR A 27 5.63 5.09 5.23
C TYR A 27 7.16 5.06 5.39
N LEU A 28 7.86 6.13 4.98
CA LEU A 28 9.30 6.25 5.17
C LEU A 28 9.68 6.21 6.65
N LEU A 29 8.97 6.97 7.50
CA LEU A 29 9.18 6.94 8.94
C LEU A 29 8.95 5.53 9.51
N ASN A 30 7.90 4.83 9.09
CA ASN A 30 7.62 3.47 9.53
C ASN A 30 8.74 2.48 9.16
N ILE A 31 9.32 2.59 7.96
CA ILE A 31 10.48 1.78 7.55
C ILE A 31 11.67 2.07 8.46
N LEU A 32 11.99 3.35 8.70
CA LEU A 32 13.09 3.76 9.58
C LEU A 32 12.90 3.24 11.01
N LEU A 33 11.67 3.30 11.54
CA LEU A 33 11.34 2.80 12.86
C LEU A 33 11.47 1.28 12.94
N ARG A 34 11.08 0.52 11.89
CA ARG A 34 11.21 -0.94 11.87
C ARG A 34 12.64 -1.45 11.96
N PHE A 35 13.63 -0.67 11.50
CA PHE A 35 15.05 -0.98 11.71
C PHE A 35 15.50 -0.83 13.18
N ARG A 36 14.73 -0.13 14.02
CA ARG A 36 15.06 0.17 15.41
C ARG A 36 14.12 -0.53 16.41
N LEU A 37 12.96 -1.01 15.94
CA LEU A 37 11.97 -1.66 16.77
C LEU A 37 12.48 -3.06 17.17
N ALA A 38 12.46 -3.33 18.48
CA ALA A 38 12.73 -4.66 18.98
C ALA A 38 11.63 -5.63 18.53
N TYR A 39 11.99 -6.90 18.33
CA TYR A 39 11.05 -7.95 17.96
C TYR A 39 11.19 -9.14 18.92
N LEU A 40 10.11 -9.92 19.06
CA LEU A 40 10.12 -11.15 19.84
C LEU A 40 10.75 -12.27 19.03
N ASP A 41 11.72 -12.97 19.60
CA ASP A 41 12.35 -14.09 18.90
C ASP A 41 11.32 -15.22 18.72
N PRO A 42 10.98 -15.61 17.48
CA PRO A 42 9.96 -16.63 17.23
C PRO A 42 10.31 -17.96 17.88
N GLU A 43 11.59 -18.36 17.90
CA GLU A 43 12.03 -19.60 18.55
C GLU A 43 11.77 -19.54 20.08
N SER A 44 12.08 -18.43 20.71
CA SER A 44 11.82 -18.25 22.16
C SER A 44 10.33 -18.13 22.49
N THR A 45 9.52 -17.65 21.55
CA THR A 45 8.06 -17.53 21.69
C THR A 45 7.39 -18.89 21.66
N GLU A 46 7.85 -19.81 20.80
CA GLU A 46 7.36 -21.19 20.74
C GLU A 46 7.72 -21.99 21.99
N LEU A 47 8.85 -21.66 22.63
CA LEU A 47 9.28 -22.19 23.93
C LEU A 47 8.63 -21.50 25.14
N GLY A 48 7.70 -20.55 24.92
CA GLY A 48 6.96 -19.85 25.98
C GLY A 48 7.75 -18.78 26.74
N ALA A 49 9.00 -18.51 26.35
CA ALA A 49 9.89 -17.57 27.04
C ALA A 49 9.91 -16.15 26.42
N GLY A 50 9.48 -15.98 25.17
CA GLY A 50 9.25 -14.68 24.52
C GLY A 50 10.36 -13.65 24.75
N GLU A 51 11.60 -13.96 24.33
CA GLU A 51 12.74 -13.08 24.53
C GLU A 51 12.71 -11.89 23.54
N LEU A 52 12.83 -10.68 24.08
CA LEU A 52 12.85 -9.45 23.28
C LEU A 52 14.25 -9.15 22.76
N VAL A 53 14.46 -9.28 21.45
CA VAL A 53 15.74 -9.00 20.80
C VAL A 53 15.93 -7.50 20.61
N LYS A 54 16.88 -6.91 21.34
CA LYS A 54 17.21 -5.47 21.28
C LYS A 54 18.47 -5.13 20.46
N HIS A 55 19.26 -6.14 20.06
CA HIS A 55 20.52 -5.90 19.36
C HIS A 55 20.28 -5.34 17.94
N PRO A 56 20.78 -4.13 17.62
CA PRO A 56 20.43 -3.43 16.37
C PRO A 56 20.85 -4.19 15.11
N LYS A 57 21.98 -4.90 15.16
CA LYS A 57 22.44 -5.74 14.03
C LYS A 57 21.52 -6.94 13.78
N LYS A 58 21.00 -7.57 14.85
CA LYS A 58 20.08 -8.72 14.74
C LYS A 58 18.71 -8.25 14.22
N ILE A 59 18.23 -7.09 14.70
CA ILE A 59 17.00 -6.42 14.21
C ILE A 59 17.11 -6.10 12.71
N ALA A 60 18.17 -5.41 12.29
CA ALA A 60 18.35 -5.03 10.89
C ALA A 60 18.41 -6.26 9.97
N LYS A 61 19.16 -7.30 10.34
CA LYS A 61 19.27 -8.54 9.54
C LYS A 61 17.92 -9.26 9.43
N ASN A 62 17.16 -9.32 10.52
CA ASN A 62 15.83 -9.93 10.53
C ASN A 62 14.86 -9.17 9.62
N TYR A 63 14.81 -7.83 9.76
CA TYR A 63 13.94 -6.99 8.94
C TYR A 63 14.30 -7.03 7.46
N MET A 64 15.60 -6.99 7.12
CA MET A 64 16.09 -7.09 5.73
C MET A 64 15.71 -8.40 5.03
N ARG A 65 15.70 -9.52 5.77
CA ARG A 65 15.43 -10.86 5.21
C ARG A 65 13.94 -11.12 4.95
N GLY A 66 13.06 -10.51 5.72
CA GLY A 66 11.61 -10.72 5.62
C GLY A 66 10.88 -9.55 4.99
N TRP A 67 10.64 -8.52 5.80
CA TRP A 67 9.63 -7.49 5.50
C TRP A 67 10.17 -6.28 4.73
N PHE A 68 11.48 -6.03 4.73
CA PHE A 68 12.06 -4.85 4.11
C PHE A 68 11.74 -4.75 2.61
N LEU A 69 11.86 -5.84 1.85
CA LEU A 69 11.56 -5.84 0.41
C LEU A 69 10.08 -5.52 0.13
N ILE A 70 9.17 -6.05 0.94
CA ILE A 70 7.73 -5.79 0.82
C ILE A 70 7.41 -4.33 1.16
N ASP A 71 8.04 -3.79 2.20
CA ASP A 71 7.89 -2.39 2.60
C ASP A 71 8.46 -1.46 1.52
N LEU A 72 9.62 -1.80 0.96
CA LEU A 72 10.29 -1.03 -0.11
C LEU A 72 9.50 -1.03 -1.42
N LEU A 73 8.82 -2.12 -1.78
CA LEU A 73 7.97 -2.17 -2.97
C LEU A 73 6.66 -1.36 -2.79
N ASN A 74 6.15 -1.29 -1.56
CA ASN A 74 4.91 -0.58 -1.24
C ASN A 74 5.08 0.93 -1.02
N ALA A 75 6.26 1.35 -0.57
CA ALA A 75 6.59 2.73 -0.23
C ALA A 75 6.59 3.73 -1.40
N PRO A 76 7.17 3.44 -2.58
CA PRO A 76 7.28 4.44 -3.63
C PRO A 76 5.92 4.81 -4.19
N PRO A 77 5.68 6.07 -4.57
CA PRO A 77 4.45 6.45 -5.25
C PRO A 77 4.49 6.10 -6.75
N LEU A 78 4.54 4.80 -7.10
CA LEU A 78 4.69 4.35 -8.51
C LEU A 78 3.68 4.99 -9.47
N PRO A 79 2.37 5.13 -9.13
CA PRO A 79 1.42 5.81 -10.02
C PRO A 79 1.79 7.26 -10.32
N GLN A 80 2.26 8.03 -9.33
CA GLN A 80 2.67 9.43 -9.55
C GLN A 80 3.99 9.51 -10.30
N ILE A 81 4.94 8.61 -10.01
CA ILE A 81 6.23 8.54 -10.72
C ILE A 81 5.99 8.26 -12.21
N ILE A 82 5.10 7.32 -12.54
CA ILE A 82 4.76 6.98 -13.92
C ILE A 82 4.04 8.14 -14.61
N VAL A 83 3.08 8.79 -13.93
CA VAL A 83 2.40 9.96 -14.48
C VAL A 83 3.38 11.11 -14.73
N LEU A 84 4.36 11.33 -13.86
CA LEU A 84 5.33 12.42 -14.01
C LEU A 84 6.38 12.13 -15.10
N LEU A 85 6.86 10.89 -15.20
CA LEU A 85 7.96 10.53 -16.09
C LEU A 85 7.50 10.07 -17.49
N VAL A 86 6.37 9.37 -17.58
CA VAL A 86 5.93 8.71 -18.83
C VAL A 86 4.97 9.59 -19.62
N LEU A 87 4.07 10.31 -18.94
CA LEU A 87 3.07 11.15 -19.60
C LEU A 87 3.65 12.26 -20.50
N PRO A 88 4.75 12.97 -20.15
CA PRO A 88 5.32 13.98 -21.05
C PRO A 88 6.06 13.39 -22.27
N GLY A 89 6.52 12.13 -22.21
CA GLY A 89 7.22 11.46 -23.33
C GLY A 89 6.28 10.80 -24.35
N GLU A 90 5.07 10.41 -23.92
CA GLU A 90 4.14 9.57 -24.69
C GLU A 90 2.97 10.37 -25.31
N LEU A 91 3.16 11.68 -25.54
CA LEU A 91 2.15 12.59 -26.12
C LEU A 91 1.73 12.27 -27.58
N GLY A 92 2.37 11.28 -28.22
CA GLY A 92 1.95 10.72 -29.51
C GLY A 92 0.91 9.61 -29.36
N SER A 93 -0.05 9.54 -30.28
CA SER A 93 -1.15 8.54 -30.29
C SER A 93 -0.71 7.08 -30.07
N SER A 94 0.52 6.72 -30.44
CA SER A 94 1.08 5.37 -30.24
C SER A 94 1.50 5.10 -28.78
N GLY A 95 1.93 6.14 -28.06
CA GLY A 95 2.48 6.06 -26.70
C GLY A 95 1.44 6.12 -25.57
N ALA A 96 0.34 6.83 -25.80
CA ALA A 96 -0.71 7.01 -24.80
C ALA A 96 -1.30 5.68 -24.30
N ASN A 97 -1.44 4.67 -25.17
CA ASN A 97 -1.90 3.34 -24.80
C ASN A 97 -0.85 2.55 -23.98
N TYR A 98 0.43 2.73 -24.28
CA TYR A 98 1.53 2.15 -23.51
C TYR A 98 1.58 2.74 -22.10
N ALA A 99 1.54 4.08 -21.98
CA ALA A 99 1.49 4.78 -20.70
C ALA A 99 0.27 4.37 -19.85
N LYS A 100 -0.91 4.27 -20.46
CA LYS A 100 -2.15 3.81 -19.81
C LYS A 100 -2.00 2.38 -19.26
N ASN A 101 -1.48 1.45 -20.05
CA ASN A 101 -1.27 0.06 -19.63
C ASN A 101 -0.21 -0.05 -18.53
N LEU A 102 0.88 0.71 -18.63
CA LEU A 102 1.94 0.74 -17.63
C LEU A 102 1.44 1.28 -16.29
N LEU A 103 0.69 2.41 -16.31
CA LEU A 103 0.07 2.98 -15.11
C LEU A 103 -0.87 1.98 -14.45
N ARG A 104 -1.68 1.26 -15.25
CA ARG A 104 -2.57 0.22 -14.75
C ARG A 104 -1.82 -0.91 -14.07
N THR A 105 -0.79 -1.45 -14.73
CA THR A 105 0.04 -2.53 -14.16
C THR A 105 0.67 -2.09 -12.85
N ALA A 106 1.21 -0.86 -12.79
CA ALA A 106 1.78 -0.34 -11.57
C ALA A 106 0.75 -0.19 -10.44
N VAL A 107 -0.46 0.27 -10.74
CA VAL A 107 -1.55 0.32 -9.75
C VAL A 107 -1.85 -1.08 -9.20
N VAL A 108 -1.97 -2.10 -10.04
CA VAL A 108 -2.23 -3.48 -9.61
C VAL A 108 -1.06 -4.05 -8.78
N VAL A 109 0.16 -3.86 -9.26
CA VAL A 109 1.39 -4.34 -8.59
C VAL A 109 1.58 -3.70 -7.22
N GLN A 110 1.18 -2.44 -7.02
CA GLN A 110 1.18 -1.82 -5.70
C GLN A 110 -0.02 -2.21 -4.85
N TYR A 111 -1.16 -2.48 -5.49
CA TYR A 111 -2.39 -2.75 -4.78
C TYR A 111 -2.36 -4.12 -4.08
N VAL A 112 -1.87 -5.15 -4.76
CA VAL A 112 -1.84 -6.52 -4.23
C VAL A 112 -1.04 -6.62 -2.91
N PRO A 113 0.20 -6.09 -2.81
CA PRO A 113 0.96 -6.18 -1.57
C PRO A 113 0.40 -5.27 -0.46
N ARG A 114 -0.23 -4.13 -0.81
CA ARG A 114 -0.97 -3.30 0.16
C ARG A 114 -2.13 -4.08 0.77
N LEU A 115 -2.91 -4.77 -0.06
CA LEU A 115 -4.04 -5.58 0.42
C LEU A 115 -3.57 -6.76 1.29
N TRP A 116 -2.50 -7.44 0.86
CA TRP A 116 -1.91 -8.55 1.62
C TRP A 116 -1.51 -8.13 3.04
N ARG A 117 -0.99 -6.91 3.20
CA ARG A 117 -0.58 -6.40 4.52
C ARG A 117 -1.74 -6.23 5.51
N PHE A 118 -2.97 -6.08 5.03
CA PHE A 118 -4.15 -6.00 5.90
C PHE A 118 -4.67 -7.39 6.31
N LEU A 119 -4.28 -8.48 5.64
CA LEU A 119 -4.74 -9.83 5.97
C LEU A 119 -4.45 -10.26 7.42
N PRO A 120 -3.24 -10.02 7.99
CA PRO A 120 -2.96 -10.39 9.38
C PRO A 120 -3.87 -9.66 10.39
N LEU A 121 -4.31 -8.44 10.07
CA LEU A 121 -5.26 -7.68 10.89
C LEU A 121 -6.65 -8.33 10.89
N VAL A 122 -7.10 -8.85 9.75
CA VAL A 122 -8.41 -9.54 9.60
C VAL A 122 -8.40 -10.91 10.29
N ILE A 123 -7.28 -11.63 10.21
CA ILE A 123 -7.14 -12.98 10.77
C ILE A 123 -6.85 -12.92 12.29
N GLY A 124 -6.71 -11.72 12.87
CA GLY A 124 -6.42 -11.53 14.30
C GLY A 124 -4.98 -11.92 14.69
N ARG A 125 -4.09 -12.12 13.71
CA ARG A 125 -2.65 -12.35 13.90
C ARG A 125 -1.90 -11.02 13.76
N ALA A 126 -2.18 -10.07 14.64
CA ALA A 126 -1.37 -8.87 14.73
C ALA A 126 0.04 -9.26 15.20
N GLU A 127 1.06 -9.07 14.35
CA GLU A 127 2.46 -9.39 14.67
C GLU A 127 3.02 -8.62 15.88
N SER A 128 2.31 -7.59 16.36
CA SER A 128 2.75 -6.74 17.46
C SER A 128 2.35 -7.24 18.86
N GLY A 129 1.68 -8.40 18.99
CA GLY A 129 1.17 -8.86 20.29
C GLY A 129 0.13 -7.93 20.93
N PHE A 130 -0.23 -6.84 20.25
CA PHE A 130 -1.29 -5.93 20.62
C PHE A 130 -2.56 -6.32 19.87
N THR A 131 -3.02 -7.54 20.12
CA THR A 131 -4.41 -7.90 19.88
C THR A 131 -5.22 -7.00 20.79
N PHE A 132 -5.97 -6.04 20.21
CA PHE A 132 -7.03 -5.37 20.96
C PHE A 132 -7.97 -6.49 21.40
N GLN A 133 -7.85 -6.91 22.66
CA GLN A 133 -8.55 -8.05 23.24
C GLN A 133 -10.03 -7.72 23.50
N THR A 134 -10.62 -6.82 22.69
CA THR A 134 -12.00 -6.38 22.77
C THR A 134 -12.73 -6.78 21.50
N ALA A 135 -13.83 -7.53 21.66
CA ALA A 135 -14.66 -7.98 20.54
C ALA A 135 -15.10 -6.82 19.62
N TRP A 136 -15.30 -5.64 20.20
CA TRP A 136 -15.63 -4.41 19.48
C TRP A 136 -14.53 -3.91 18.54
N ALA A 137 -13.27 -3.94 18.94
CA ALA A 137 -12.16 -3.50 18.08
C ALA A 137 -12.01 -4.43 16.86
N ASN A 138 -12.10 -5.74 17.07
CA ASN A 138 -12.06 -6.72 15.99
C ASN A 138 -13.23 -6.54 15.02
N LEU A 139 -14.44 -6.29 15.53
CA LEU A 139 -15.61 -6.01 14.70
C LEU A 139 -15.40 -4.77 13.82
N VAL A 140 -14.93 -3.66 14.42
CA VAL A 140 -14.69 -2.40 13.70
C VAL A 140 -13.59 -2.57 12.64
N ILE A 141 -12.48 -3.21 12.97
CA ILE A 141 -11.38 -3.45 12.02
C ILE A 141 -11.85 -4.34 10.85
N ASN A 142 -12.59 -5.41 11.15
CA ASN A 142 -13.13 -6.29 10.11
C ASN A 142 -14.14 -5.57 9.21
N PHE A 143 -15.02 -4.75 9.79
CA PHE A 143 -15.99 -3.96 9.01
C PHE A 143 -15.28 -2.94 8.11
N LEU A 144 -14.33 -2.17 8.65
CA LEU A 144 -13.55 -1.21 7.86
C LEU A 144 -12.79 -1.88 6.72
N THR A 145 -12.21 -3.06 6.98
CA THR A 145 -11.48 -3.81 5.96
C THR A 145 -12.42 -4.35 4.87
N PHE A 146 -13.62 -4.80 5.24
CA PHE A 146 -14.65 -5.22 4.28
C PHE A 146 -15.10 -4.07 3.37
N VAL A 147 -15.44 -2.91 3.95
CA VAL A 147 -15.84 -1.71 3.20
C VAL A 147 -14.72 -1.26 2.26
N LEU A 148 -13.47 -1.26 2.73
CA LEU A 148 -12.31 -0.90 1.91
C LEU A 148 -12.13 -1.87 0.73
N SER A 149 -12.21 -3.17 0.97
CA SER A 149 -12.13 -4.20 -0.08
C SER A 149 -13.24 -4.01 -1.13
N GLY A 150 -14.49 -3.80 -0.67
CA GLY A 150 -15.62 -3.55 -1.56
C GLY A 150 -15.46 -2.28 -2.39
N HIS A 151 -14.98 -1.19 -1.78
CA HIS A 151 -14.70 0.07 -2.48
C HIS A 151 -13.69 -0.13 -3.60
N VAL A 152 -12.60 -0.86 -3.34
CA VAL A 152 -11.58 -1.07 -4.36
C VAL A 152 -12.04 -2.03 -5.45
N MET A 153 -12.72 -3.12 -5.11
CA MET A 153 -13.29 -4.02 -6.11
C MET A 153 -14.28 -3.28 -7.03
N GLY A 154 -15.10 -2.39 -6.48
CA GLY A 154 -16.00 -1.52 -7.24
C GLY A 154 -15.24 -0.52 -8.13
N ALA A 155 -14.19 0.11 -7.62
CA ALA A 155 -13.35 1.02 -8.40
C ALA A 155 -12.63 0.31 -9.55
N CYS A 156 -12.11 -0.90 -9.31
CA CYS A 156 -11.56 -1.74 -10.36
C CYS A 156 -12.62 -2.04 -11.42
N TRP A 157 -13.80 -2.51 -11.03
CA TRP A 157 -14.90 -2.80 -11.96
C TRP A 157 -15.27 -1.58 -12.82
N TYR A 158 -15.36 -0.40 -12.21
CA TYR A 158 -15.62 0.85 -12.92
C TYR A 158 -14.52 1.18 -13.94
N LEU A 159 -13.24 1.05 -13.57
CA LEU A 159 -12.11 1.28 -14.47
C LEU A 159 -12.07 0.27 -15.64
N PHE A 160 -12.37 -1.01 -15.38
CA PHE A 160 -12.51 -2.03 -16.43
C PHE A 160 -13.72 -1.74 -17.33
N GLY A 161 -14.86 -1.31 -16.77
CA GLY A 161 -16.05 -0.94 -17.54
C GLY A 161 -15.81 0.24 -18.48
N LEU A 162 -15.11 1.28 -18.01
CA LEU A 162 -14.71 2.39 -18.87
C LEU A 162 -13.84 1.93 -20.06
N GLN A 163 -13.03 0.89 -19.88
CA GLN A 163 -12.19 0.33 -20.95
C GLN A 163 -12.98 -0.46 -22.01
N VAL A 164 -14.17 -0.99 -21.68
CA VAL A 164 -15.03 -1.65 -22.67
C VAL A 164 -15.78 -0.61 -23.51
N ILE A 165 -16.04 0.57 -22.94
CA ILE A 165 -16.86 1.63 -23.56
C ILE A 165 -15.99 2.65 -24.34
N THR A 166 -14.67 2.69 -24.11
CA THR A 166 -13.70 3.52 -24.86
C THR A 166 -12.78 2.70 -25.73
#